data_AF-A0A5K0ZRC4-F1
#
_entry.id   AF-A0A5K0ZRC4-F1
#
_cell.length_a   1.000
_cell.length_b   1.000
_cell.length_c   1.000
_cell.angle_alpha   90.00
_cell.angle_beta   90.00
_cell.angle_gamma   90.00
#
_symmetry.space_group_name_H-M   'P 1'
#
loop_
_entity.id
_entity.type
_entity.pdbx_description
1 polymer ?
#
loop_
_entity_poly.entity_id
_entity_poly.type
_entity_poly.pdbx_seq_one_letter_code
_entity_poly.pdbx_strand_id
1 'polypeptide(L)'
;RATNIEAIQLFRGNTSSMSVDAETFASMSQLRMLRLGKVTLEGKYERFPKRLRWLQWTLCDLDSLPGALPLENVIVLDLSWSSITQVWNRQTFAEIK
;
A
#
# COMPACT_ATOMS: atom_id res chain seq x y z
N ARG A 1 19.88 -9.87 5.06
CA ARG A 1 18.86 -8.90 4.56
C ARG A 1 18.50 -9.31 3.14
N ALA A 2 17.23 -9.56 2.85
CA ALA A 2 16.81 -9.86 1.48
C ALA A 2 16.65 -8.53 0.72
N THR A 3 17.68 -8.12 -0.02
CA THR A 3 17.73 -6.80 -0.68
C THR A 3 17.21 -6.83 -2.11
N ASN A 4 17.06 -8.01 -2.71
CA ASN A 4 16.71 -8.18 -4.13
C ASN A 4 15.29 -8.73 -4.32
N ILE A 5 14.44 -8.66 -3.29
CA ILE A 5 13.04 -9.06 -3.42
C ILE A 5 12.30 -7.98 -4.21
N GLU A 6 11.75 -8.35 -5.36
CA GLU A 6 10.97 -7.45 -6.21
C GLU A 6 9.46 -7.57 -5.97
N ALA A 7 9.00 -8.66 -5.38
CA ALA A 7 7.58 -8.94 -5.22
C ALA A 7 7.29 -9.52 -3.83
N ILE A 8 6.29 -8.94 -3.17
CA ILE A 8 5.74 -9.46 -1.91
C ILE A 8 4.23 -9.60 -2.04
N GLN A 9 3.75 -10.71 -1.50
CA GLN A 9 2.35 -11.04 -1.44
C GLN A 9 1.99 -11.48 -0.02
N LEU A 10 1.03 -10.78 0.59
CA LEU A 10 0.51 -11.04 1.92
C LEU A 10 -1.01 -11.19 1.84
N PHE A 11 -1.49 -12.41 2.03
CA PHE A 11 -2.92 -12.72 2.07
C PHE A 11 -3.26 -13.37 3.39
N ARG A 12 -4.27 -12.83 4.08
CA ARG A 12 -4.77 -13.42 5.31
C ARG A 12 -6.11 -14.11 5.09
N GLY A 13 -6.23 -15.31 5.68
CA GLY A 13 -7.46 -16.10 5.71
C GLY A 13 -8.50 -15.62 6.73
N ASN A 14 -9.39 -16.54 7.12
CA ASN A 14 -10.67 -16.17 7.73
C ASN A 14 -10.66 -15.79 9.22
N THR A 15 -9.54 -15.89 9.94
CA THR A 15 -9.60 -15.94 11.41
C THR A 15 -9.21 -14.67 12.18
N SER A 16 -8.64 -13.63 11.56
CA SER A 16 -8.54 -12.26 12.12
C SER A 16 -7.84 -11.29 11.14
N SER A 17 -7.97 -9.97 11.31
CA SER A 17 -7.26 -8.95 10.50
C SER A 17 -5.77 -8.87 10.88
N MET A 18 -4.87 -8.81 9.89
CA MET A 18 -3.41 -8.62 10.12
C MET A 18 -3.07 -7.16 9.91
N SER A 19 -2.45 -6.55 10.91
CA SER A 19 -1.75 -5.29 10.74
C SER A 19 -0.29 -5.56 10.38
N VAL A 20 0.22 -4.81 9.42
CA VAL A 20 1.64 -4.75 9.08
C VAL A 20 2.06 -3.28 9.09
N ASP A 21 3.15 -2.99 9.80
CA ASP A 21 3.76 -1.67 9.77
C ASP A 21 4.36 -1.40 8.38
N ALA A 22 3.90 -0.33 7.73
CA ALA A 22 4.39 0.19 6.46
C ALA A 22 5.93 0.38 6.47
N GLU A 23 6.51 0.75 7.60
CA GLU A 23 7.96 0.93 7.74
C GLU A 23 8.76 -0.37 7.53
N THR A 24 8.12 -1.54 7.67
CA THR A 24 8.75 -2.85 7.37
C THR A 24 9.26 -2.92 5.93
N PHE A 25 8.59 -2.24 5.00
CA PHE A 25 8.97 -2.21 3.59
C PHE A 25 10.03 -1.16 3.27
N ALA A 26 10.33 -0.22 4.18
CA ALA A 26 11.16 0.95 3.88
C ALA A 26 12.57 0.62 3.37
N SER A 27 13.14 -0.51 3.80
CA SER A 27 14.47 -0.95 3.37
C SER A 27 14.48 -1.80 2.09
N MET A 28 13.31 -2.13 1.54
CA MET A 28 13.15 -3.00 0.36
C MET A 28 13.22 -2.18 -0.93
N SER A 29 14.41 -1.68 -1.24
CA SER A 29 14.62 -0.75 -2.36
C SER A 29 14.31 -1.33 -3.75
N GLN A 30 14.30 -2.66 -3.90
CA GLN A 30 13.97 -3.34 -5.16
C GLN A 30 12.49 -3.74 -5.26
N LEU A 31 11.66 -3.49 -4.24
CA LEU A 31 10.26 -3.89 -4.28
C LEU A 31 9.50 -3.13 -5.36
N ARG A 32 8.92 -3.88 -6.29
CA ARG A 32 8.14 -3.39 -7.44
C ARG A 32 6.69 -3.83 -7.37
N MET A 33 6.39 -4.92 -6.68
CA MET A 33 5.01 -5.41 -6.50
C MET A 33 4.72 -5.68 -5.03
N LEU A 34 3.62 -5.11 -4.55
CA LEU A 34 3.06 -5.39 -3.23
C LEU A 34 1.59 -5.75 -3.37
N ARG A 35 1.24 -6.98 -2.97
CA ARG A 35 -0.13 -7.49 -2.98
C ARG A 35 -0.58 -7.77 -1.56
N LEU A 36 -1.68 -7.14 -1.17
CA LEU A 36 -2.26 -7.17 0.17
C LEU A 36 -3.71 -7.63 0.06
N GLY A 37 -4.05 -8.68 0.79
CA GLY A 37 -5.42 -9.19 0.89
C GLY A 37 -5.82 -9.38 2.34
N LYS A 38 -6.81 -8.61 2.80
CA LYS A 38 -7.27 -8.61 4.20
C LYS A 38 -6.15 -8.26 5.18
N VAL A 39 -5.32 -7.29 4.78
CA VAL A 39 -4.19 -6.75 5.54
C VAL A 39 -4.38 -5.25 5.70
N THR A 40 -4.29 -4.79 6.94
CA THR A 40 -4.21 -3.37 7.30
C THR A 40 -2.74 -2.96 7.25
N LEU A 41 -2.43 -1.88 6.53
CA LEU A 41 -1.14 -1.21 6.68
C LEU A 41 -1.29 -0.09 7.69
N GLU A 42 -0.40 -0.06 8.66
CA GLU A 42 -0.36 0.95 9.71
C GLU A 42 0.97 1.68 9.69
N GLY A 43 1.05 2.80 10.40
CA GLY A 43 2.26 3.59 10.52
C GLY A 43 2.45 4.59 9.37
N LYS A 44 3.73 4.89 9.10
CA LYS A 44 4.16 5.99 8.25
C LYS A 44 4.41 5.52 6.82
N TYR A 45 3.82 6.22 5.85
CA TYR A 45 3.92 5.88 4.43
C TYR A 45 5.06 6.63 3.71
N GLU A 46 5.68 7.64 4.32
CA GLU A 46 6.68 8.51 3.68
C GLU A 46 7.94 7.74 3.23
N ARG A 47 8.20 6.58 3.86
CA ARG A 47 9.33 5.71 3.54
C ARG A 47 8.94 4.50 2.71
N PHE A 48 7.74 4.45 2.14
CA PHE A 48 7.34 3.33 1.29
C PHE A 48 8.29 3.16 0.09
N PRO A 49 8.46 1.94 -0.44
CA PRO A 49 9.36 1.68 -1.57
C PRO A 49 9.05 2.54 -2.79
N LYS A 50 9.94 3.48 -3.12
CA LYS A 50 9.77 4.40 -4.24
C LYS A 50 9.77 3.72 -5.62
N ARG A 51 10.26 2.48 -5.72
CA ARG A 51 10.26 1.68 -6.96
C ARG A 51 8.99 0.85 -7.17
N LEU A 52 8.01 0.96 -6.26
CA LEU A 52 6.75 0.24 -6.38
C LEU A 52 6.05 0.60 -7.69
N ARG A 53 5.72 -0.41 -8.48
CA ARG A 53 5.03 -0.31 -9.77
C ARG A 53 3.61 -0.85 -9.68
N TRP A 54 3.38 -1.86 -8.84
CA TRP A 54 2.08 -2.48 -8.66
C TRP A 54 1.73 -2.53 -7.17
N LEU A 55 0.65 -1.85 -6.81
CA LEU A 55 -0.04 -2.01 -5.54
C LEU A 55 -1.39 -2.70 -5.75
N GLN A 56 -1.56 -3.89 -5.18
CA GLN A 56 -2.87 -4.52 -5.02
C GLN A 56 -3.23 -4.47 -3.54
N TRP A 57 -4.38 -3.88 -3.21
CA TRP A 57 -4.86 -3.75 -1.83
C TRP A 57 -6.33 -4.12 -1.73
N THR A 58 -6.56 -5.43 -1.80
CA THR A 58 -7.90 -6.04 -1.79
C THR A 58 -8.41 -6.24 -0.36
N LEU A 59 -9.73 -6.15 -0.15
CA LEU A 59 -10.36 -6.32 1.16
C LEU A 59 -9.77 -5.38 2.22
N CYS A 60 -9.46 -4.16 1.80
CA CYS A 60 -9.00 -3.08 2.66
C CYS A 60 -10.22 -2.28 3.16
N ASP A 61 -10.26 -1.96 4.46
CA ASP A 61 -11.37 -1.24 5.09
C ASP A 61 -11.16 0.29 5.11
N LEU A 62 -10.38 0.83 4.17
CA LEU A 62 -10.16 2.26 4.03
C LEU A 62 -11.25 2.89 3.14
N ASP A 63 -11.75 4.06 3.53
CA ASP A 63 -12.67 4.87 2.70
C ASP A 63 -11.95 5.55 1.53
N SER A 64 -10.67 5.89 1.73
CA SER A 64 -9.78 6.51 0.74
C SER A 64 -8.32 6.17 0.99
N LEU A 65 -7.46 6.30 -0.03
CA LEU A 65 -6.02 6.04 0.14
C LEU A 65 -5.36 7.15 0.98
N PRO A 66 -4.38 6.80 1.83
CA PRO A 66 -3.62 7.78 2.59
C PRO A 66 -2.85 8.72 1.66
N GLY A 67 -2.97 10.01 1.89
CA GLY A 67 -2.34 11.02 1.04
C GLY A 67 -0.80 10.98 1.03
N ALA A 68 -0.20 10.50 2.12
CA ALA A 68 1.25 10.33 2.24
C ALA A 68 1.79 9.08 1.52
N LEU A 69 0.92 8.25 0.93
CA LEU A 69 1.34 7.04 0.22
C LEU A 69 2.02 7.42 -1.11
N PRO A 70 3.32 7.10 -1.30
CA PRO A 70 4.06 7.50 -2.49
C PRO A 70 3.66 6.64 -3.68
N LEU A 71 2.65 7.10 -4.43
CA LEU A 71 2.10 6.41 -5.60
C LEU A 71 2.67 6.93 -6.93
N GLU A 72 3.67 7.81 -6.88
CA GLU A 72 4.31 8.48 -8.02
C GLU A 72 4.74 7.52 -9.15
N ASN A 73 5.19 6.32 -8.77
CA ASN A 73 5.73 5.31 -9.69
C ASN A 73 4.79 4.13 -9.92
N VAL A 74 3.61 4.12 -9.29
CA VAL A 74 2.64 3.03 -9.39
C VAL A 74 1.88 3.12 -10.71
N ILE A 75 1.95 2.06 -11.50
CA ILE A 75 1.29 1.92 -12.81
C ILE A 75 0.08 0.99 -12.76
N VAL A 76 0.01 0.10 -11.75
CA VAL A 76 -1.15 -0.76 -11.49
C VAL A 76 -1.60 -0.55 -10.05
N LEU A 77 -2.82 -0.07 -9.89
CA LEU A 77 -3.49 0.10 -8.61
C LEU A 77 -4.77 -0.75 -8.62
N ASP A 78 -4.71 -1.90 -7.96
CA ASP A 78 -5.84 -2.83 -7.85
C ASP A 78 -6.46 -2.73 -6.45
N LEU A 79 -7.63 -2.11 -6.38
CA LEU A 79 -8.40 -1.90 -5.16
C LEU A 79 -9.65 -2.77 -5.11
N SER A 80 -9.68 -3.86 -5.89
CA SER A 80 -10.84 -4.73 -6.00
C SER A 80 -11.27 -5.27 -4.64
N TRP A 81 -12.58 -5.36 -4.41
CA TRP A 81 -13.16 -5.83 -3.14
C TRP A 81 -12.72 -5.03 -1.91
N SER A 82 -12.30 -3.77 -2.06
CA SER A 82 -12.06 -2.86 -0.91
C SER A 82 -13.30 -2.02 -0.60
N SER A 83 -13.26 -1.34 0.56
CA SER A 83 -14.29 -0.37 0.98
C SER A 83 -14.02 1.05 0.45
N ILE A 84 -13.06 1.22 -0.46
CA ILE A 84 -12.68 2.54 -0.98
C ILE A 84 -13.83 3.11 -1.81
N THR A 85 -14.32 4.27 -1.38
CA THR A 85 -15.36 5.04 -2.10
C THR A 85 -14.77 6.25 -2.83
N GLN A 86 -13.60 6.73 -2.40
CA GLN A 86 -12.85 7.78 -3.06
C GLN A 86 -11.38 7.39 -3.13
N VAL A 87 -10.81 7.28 -4.34
CA VAL A 87 -9.41 6.85 -4.47
C VAL A 87 -8.46 7.80 -3.75
N TRP A 88 -8.72 9.10 -3.84
CA TRP A 88 -7.87 10.14 -3.25
C TRP A 88 -8.69 11.07 -2.36
N ASN A 89 -8.17 11.39 -1.17
CA ASN A 89 -8.77 12.42 -0.33
C ASN A 89 -8.47 13.82 -0.92
N ARG A 90 -9.52 14.64 -1.08
CA ARG A 90 -9.42 16.01 -1.61
C ARG A 90 -8.53 16.94 -0.77
N GLN A 91 -8.41 16.71 0.54
CA GLN A 91 -7.54 17.51 1.41
C GLN A 91 -6.07 17.36 1.05
N THR A 92 -5.65 16.20 0.55
CA THR A 92 -4.25 15.94 0.18
C THR A 92 -3.81 16.70 -1.07
N PHE A 93 -4.72 16.95 -2.02
CA PHE A 93 -4.39 17.68 -3.25
C PHE A 93 -4.27 19.20 -3.03
N ALA A 94 -4.87 19.73 -1.96
CA ALA A 94 -4.79 21.15 -1.66
C ALA A 94 -3.39 21.58 -1.13
N GLU A 95 -2.60 20.63 -0.62
CA GLU A 95 -1.26 20.87 -0.06
C GLU A 95 -0.12 20.72 -1.09
N ILE A 96 -0.43 20.34 -2.34
CA ILE A 96 0.55 20.18 -3.44
C ILE A 96 0.55 21.41 -4.38
N LYS A 97 0.15 22.60 -3.89
CA LYS A 97 0.32 23.86 -4.62
C LYS A 97 1.52 24.65 -4.12
#